data_AF-A0A5Q0HDK8-F1
#
_entry.id   AF-A0A5Q0HDK8-F1
#
_cell.length_a   1.000
_cell.length_b   1.000
_cell.length_c   1.000
_cell.angle_alpha   90.00
_cell.angle_beta   90.00
_cell.angle_gamma   90.00
#
_symmetry.space_group_name_H-M   'P 1'
#
loop_
_entity.id
_entity.type
_entity.pdbx_description
1 polymer ?
#
loop_
_entity_poly.entity_id
_entity_poly.type
_entity_poly.pdbx_seq_one_letter_code
_entity_poly.pdbx_strand_id
1 'polypeptide(L)'
;MLVGRAAGVVVVLTPGGAVAGVDARGAPVGTRELDLLDPSTLVQRVHAVVLASGGLAAVDGVVRWLAERGHGFPVGSRPHEVVPIVPAAAALGLVAGGDGAAACDAAAEEAVDALAVVGETAVGLVVVGADLTQAQCRRVAVAAGDGFVRAGVLVPTTVFALAVGEPGRALNDTCTWAADALERAARGA
;
A
#
# COMPACT_ATOMS: atom_id res chain seq x y z
N MET A 1 -10.17 6.92 5.22
CA MET A 1 -9.10 5.88 5.25
C MET A 1 -8.53 5.89 6.66
N LEU A 2 -8.03 4.76 7.17
CA LEU A 2 -7.41 4.70 8.49
C LEU A 2 -5.93 4.36 8.34
N VAL A 3 -5.07 5.01 9.13
CA VAL A 3 -3.64 4.72 9.16
C VAL A 3 -3.23 4.34 10.57
N GLY A 4 -2.69 3.14 10.68
CA GLY A 4 -2.21 2.53 11.91
C GLY A 4 -0.70 2.43 11.92
N ARG A 5 -0.08 2.65 13.08
CA ARG A 5 1.38 2.58 13.22
C ARG A 5 1.73 1.80 14.48
N ALA A 6 2.71 0.90 14.35
CA ALA A 6 3.44 0.27 15.44
C ALA A 6 4.94 0.32 15.12
N ALA A 7 5.80 -0.12 16.04
CA ALA A 7 7.25 -0.09 15.81
C ALA A 7 7.62 -0.74 14.47
N GLY A 8 8.14 0.04 13.53
CA GLY A 8 8.58 -0.46 12.22
C GLY A 8 7.48 -0.96 11.27
N VAL A 9 6.20 -0.67 11.54
CA VAL A 9 5.06 -1.10 10.71
C VAL A 9 4.06 0.03 10.56
N VAL A 10 3.73 0.35 9.32
CA VAL A 10 2.60 1.22 8.96
C VAL A 10 1.57 0.39 8.21
N VAL A 11 0.32 0.44 8.66
CA VAL A 11 -0.82 -0.23 8.02
C VAL A 11 -1.78 0.83 7.51
N VAL A 12 -2.06 0.80 6.21
CA VAL A 12 -3.07 1.65 5.59
C VAL A 12 -4.33 0.81 5.39
N LEU A 13 -5.36 1.05 6.20
CA LEU A 13 -6.63 0.32 6.18
C LEU A 13 -7.67 1.05 5.31
N THR A 14 -8.35 0.28 4.49
CA THR A 14 -9.42 0.73 3.59
C THR A 14 -10.67 -0.15 3.81
N PRO A 15 -11.48 0.14 4.85
CA PRO A 15 -12.61 -0.73 5.22
C PRO A 15 -13.64 -0.95 4.10
N GLY A 16 -13.83 0.03 3.21
CA GLY A 16 -14.68 -0.09 2.02
C GLY A 16 -14.02 -0.77 0.81
N GLY A 17 -12.77 -1.20 0.95
CA GLY A 17 -11.95 -1.77 -0.12
C GLY A 17 -11.44 -0.72 -1.10
N ALA A 18 -10.13 -0.70 -1.35
CA ALA A 18 -9.50 0.16 -2.36
C ALA A 18 -9.08 -0.64 -3.59
N VAL A 19 -9.25 -0.06 -4.78
CA VAL A 19 -8.60 -0.59 -5.98
C VAL A 19 -7.11 -0.25 -5.87
N ALA A 20 -6.26 -1.25 -6.03
CA ALA A 20 -4.83 -1.11 -5.81
C ALA A 20 -4.02 -1.48 -7.06
N GLY A 21 -2.85 -0.86 -7.18
CA GLY A 21 -1.82 -1.22 -8.14
C GLY A 21 -0.44 -1.07 -7.51
N VAL A 22 0.56 -1.71 -8.11
CA VAL A 22 1.94 -1.68 -7.62
C VAL A 22 2.94 -1.55 -8.77
N ASP A 23 4.03 -0.82 -8.51
CA ASP A 23 5.22 -0.80 -9.34
C ASP A 23 6.42 -1.17 -8.48
N ALA A 24 7.22 -2.12 -8.94
CA ALA A 24 8.40 -2.56 -8.21
C ALA A 24 9.63 -2.57 -9.13
N ARG A 25 10.69 -1.89 -8.69
CA ARG A 25 11.92 -1.65 -9.46
C ARG A 25 13.13 -2.20 -8.70
N GLY A 26 14.14 -2.68 -9.43
CA GLY A 26 15.43 -3.06 -8.84
C GLY A 26 15.47 -4.39 -8.08
N ALA A 27 14.64 -5.37 -8.44
CA ALA A 27 14.49 -6.66 -7.73
C ALA A 27 14.02 -6.46 -6.27
N PRO A 28 12.72 -6.15 -6.07
CA PRO A 28 12.18 -5.87 -4.75
C PRO A 28 12.37 -7.08 -3.84
N VAL A 29 12.89 -6.84 -2.64
CA VAL A 29 13.13 -7.85 -1.62
C VAL A 29 12.21 -7.59 -0.43
N GLY A 30 11.66 -8.67 0.16
CA GLY A 30 10.72 -8.54 1.26
C GLY A 30 9.35 -8.02 0.82
N THR A 31 8.76 -8.62 -0.20
CA THR A 31 7.40 -8.33 -0.69
C THR A 31 6.43 -9.47 -0.44
N ARG A 32 5.13 -9.16 -0.30
CA ARG A 32 4.05 -10.16 -0.16
C ARG A 32 2.84 -9.74 -1.00
N GLU A 33 2.25 -10.72 -1.67
CA GLU A 33 0.97 -10.60 -2.38
C GLU A 33 0.91 -9.52 -3.48
N LEU A 34 2.05 -9.15 -4.07
CA LEU A 34 2.09 -8.16 -5.17
C LEU A 34 1.43 -8.67 -6.44
N ASP A 35 1.59 -9.96 -6.76
CA ASP A 35 1.05 -10.56 -7.98
C ASP A 35 -0.48 -10.50 -8.04
N LEU A 36 -1.15 -10.45 -6.88
CA LEU A 36 -2.61 -10.29 -6.76
C LEU A 36 -3.10 -8.88 -7.09
N LEU A 37 -2.18 -7.93 -7.33
CA LEU A 37 -2.49 -6.60 -7.83
C LEU A 37 -2.37 -6.48 -9.35
N ASP A 38 -2.05 -7.57 -10.04
CA ASP A 38 -2.06 -7.56 -11.50
C ASP A 38 -3.51 -7.43 -12.01
N PRO A 39 -3.78 -6.54 -12.99
CA PRO A 39 -5.14 -6.30 -13.51
C PRO A 39 -5.82 -7.52 -14.13
N SER A 40 -5.08 -8.59 -14.43
CA SER A 40 -5.63 -9.84 -14.96
C SER A 40 -6.16 -10.79 -13.88
N THR A 41 -6.00 -10.45 -12.60
CA THR A 41 -6.38 -11.29 -11.48
C THR A 41 -7.81 -11.04 -10.98
N LEU A 42 -8.34 -11.99 -10.20
CA LEU A 42 -9.69 -11.90 -9.63
C LEU A 42 -9.82 -10.88 -8.50
N VAL A 43 -8.72 -10.54 -7.82
CA VAL A 43 -8.76 -9.64 -6.67
C VAL A 43 -8.85 -8.22 -7.19
N GLN A 44 -10.02 -7.58 -7.05
CA GLN A 44 -10.25 -6.21 -7.54
C GLN A 44 -10.02 -5.14 -6.47
N ARG A 45 -10.13 -5.50 -5.19
CA ARG A 45 -9.99 -4.58 -4.05
C ARG A 45 -9.23 -5.24 -2.91
N VAL A 46 -8.43 -4.43 -2.22
CA VAL A 46 -7.73 -4.81 -0.98
C VAL A 46 -8.24 -3.96 0.18
N HIS A 47 -8.16 -4.49 1.39
CA HIS A 47 -8.63 -3.81 2.60
C HIS A 47 -7.48 -3.25 3.44
N ALA A 48 -6.24 -3.62 3.12
CA ALA A 48 -5.06 -3.09 3.77
C ALA A 48 -3.85 -3.16 2.84
N VAL A 49 -2.89 -2.23 3.03
CA VAL A 49 -1.51 -2.35 2.54
C VAL A 49 -0.56 -2.10 3.71
N VAL A 50 0.53 -2.87 3.77
CA VAL A 50 1.52 -2.78 4.84
C VAL A 50 2.87 -2.29 4.31
N LEU A 51 3.40 -1.25 4.96
CA LEU A 51 4.76 -0.76 4.76
C LEU A 51 5.56 -1.11 6.01
N ALA A 52 6.57 -1.96 5.87
CA ALA A 52 7.37 -2.42 6.98
C ALA A 52 8.82 -1.91 6.90
N SER A 53 9.50 -1.84 8.04
CA SER A 53 10.93 -1.47 8.12
C SER A 53 11.85 -2.67 8.42
N GLY A 54 11.31 -3.84 8.77
CA GLY A 54 12.16 -4.92 9.30
C GLY A 54 11.63 -6.34 9.12
N GLY A 55 10.81 -6.54 8.08
CA GLY A 55 10.27 -7.86 7.71
C GLY A 55 8.74 -7.90 7.63
N LEU A 56 8.23 -9.00 7.09
CA LEU A 56 6.82 -9.16 6.73
C LEU A 56 5.98 -9.96 7.75
N ALA A 57 6.57 -10.37 8.87
CA ALA A 57 5.85 -11.12 9.91
C ALA A 57 4.65 -10.36 10.48
N ALA A 58 4.72 -9.01 10.51
CA ALA A 58 3.61 -8.16 10.93
C ALA A 58 2.34 -8.34 10.10
N VAL A 59 2.46 -8.77 8.83
CA VAL A 59 1.33 -8.94 7.93
C VAL A 59 0.36 -10.01 8.44
N ASP A 60 0.85 -11.05 9.13
CA ASP A 60 -0.01 -12.11 9.68
C ASP A 60 -0.99 -11.57 10.73
N GLY A 61 -0.54 -10.60 11.54
CA GLY A 61 -1.39 -9.88 12.49
C GLY A 61 -2.50 -9.10 11.79
N VAL A 62 -2.17 -8.43 10.67
CA VAL A 62 -3.15 -7.68 9.86
C VAL A 62 -4.15 -8.62 9.19
N VAL A 63 -3.68 -9.73 8.62
CA VAL A 63 -4.55 -10.76 8.00
C VAL A 63 -5.54 -11.29 9.04
N ARG A 64 -5.08 -11.68 10.22
CA ARG A 64 -5.96 -12.15 11.30
C ARG A 64 -6.96 -11.08 11.72
N TRP A 65 -6.49 -9.85 11.94
CA TRP A 65 -7.33 -8.72 12.35
C TRP A 65 -8.47 -8.43 11.37
N LEU A 66 -8.17 -8.48 10.06
CA LEU A 66 -9.15 -8.30 8.99
C LEU A 66 -10.13 -9.48 8.89
N ALA A 67 -9.63 -10.72 8.98
CA ALA A 67 -10.47 -11.92 8.94
C ALA A 67 -11.51 -11.95 10.06
N GLU A 68 -11.10 -11.61 11.29
CA GLU A 68 -11.99 -11.50 12.47
C GLU A 68 -13.12 -10.48 12.27
N ARG A 69 -12.94 -9.52 11.36
CA ARG A 69 -13.89 -8.44 11.05
C ARG A 69 -14.62 -8.63 9.72
N GLY A 70 -14.42 -9.76 9.04
CA GLY A 70 -15.07 -10.06 7.77
C GLY A 70 -14.57 -9.20 6.60
N HIS A 71 -13.35 -8.66 6.68
CA HIS A 71 -12.76 -7.90 5.59
C HIS A 71 -11.81 -8.77 4.75
N GLY A 72 -12.14 -8.98 3.49
CA GLY A 72 -11.30 -9.76 2.57
C GLY A 72 -12.00 -10.08 1.26
N PHE A 73 -11.32 -10.89 0.43
CA PHE A 73 -11.89 -11.45 -0.78
C PHE A 73 -12.95 -12.51 -0.40
N PRO A 74 -14.20 -12.40 -0.86
CA PRO A 74 -15.25 -13.35 -0.52
C PRO A 74 -15.00 -14.71 -1.17
N VAL A 75 -14.99 -15.78 -0.37
CA VAL A 75 -14.76 -17.17 -0.83
C VAL A 75 -15.94 -18.10 -0.53
N GLY A 76 -16.99 -17.58 0.10
CA GLY A 76 -18.17 -18.35 0.48
C GLY A 76 -19.45 -17.54 0.38
N SER A 77 -20.53 -18.14 0.87
CA SER A 77 -21.88 -17.55 0.82
C SER A 77 -22.20 -16.68 2.03
N ARG A 78 -21.49 -16.89 3.16
CA ARG A 78 -21.69 -16.12 4.39
C ARG A 78 -20.76 -14.90 4.40
N PRO A 79 -21.20 -13.73 4.92
CA PRO A 79 -20.39 -12.51 4.90
C PRO A 79 -19.01 -12.60 5.58
N HIS A 80 -18.82 -13.52 6.53
CA HIS A 80 -17.55 -13.73 7.23
C HIS A 80 -16.62 -14.74 6.53
N GLU A 81 -17.07 -15.40 5.46
CA GLU A 81 -16.26 -16.34 4.68
C GLU A 81 -15.39 -15.56 3.68
N VAL A 82 -14.34 -14.94 4.20
CA VAL A 82 -13.41 -14.09 3.45
C VAL A 82 -11.97 -14.55 3.59
N VAL A 83 -11.15 -14.24 2.60
CA VAL A 83 -9.69 -14.37 2.62
C VAL A 83 -9.09 -12.96 2.50
N PRO A 84 -8.52 -12.39 3.58
CA PRO A 84 -7.86 -11.10 3.51
C PRO A 84 -6.67 -11.14 2.55
N ILE A 85 -6.63 -10.19 1.61
CA ILE A 85 -5.49 -9.97 0.72
C ILE A 85 -4.78 -8.70 1.21
N VAL A 86 -3.53 -8.85 1.62
CA VAL A 86 -2.74 -7.78 2.26
C VAL A 86 -1.39 -7.65 1.55
N PRO A 87 -1.35 -6.86 0.45
CA PRO A 87 -0.11 -6.51 -0.20
C PRO A 87 0.82 -5.79 0.77
N ALA A 88 2.10 -6.13 0.72
CA ALA A 88 3.08 -5.54 1.61
C ALA A 88 4.47 -5.48 0.99
N ALA A 89 5.26 -4.51 1.45
CA ALA A 89 6.68 -4.45 1.16
C ALA A 89 7.46 -3.94 2.38
N ALA A 90 8.70 -4.40 2.52
CA ALA A 90 9.62 -3.99 3.56
C ALA A 90 10.79 -3.17 2.99
N ALA A 91 11.08 -2.04 3.63
CA ALA A 91 12.35 -1.33 3.47
C ALA A 91 13.42 -2.06 4.29
N LEU A 92 14.46 -2.59 3.65
CA LEU A 92 15.56 -3.30 4.33
C LEU A 92 16.50 -2.35 5.08
N GLY A 93 17.28 -2.91 6.01
CA GLY A 93 18.30 -2.19 6.76
C GLY A 93 17.79 -1.36 7.94
N LEU A 94 16.49 -1.46 8.26
CA LEU A 94 15.88 -0.79 9.41
C LEU A 94 15.46 -1.81 10.49
N VAL A 95 15.01 -1.31 11.63
CA VAL A 95 14.69 -2.14 12.82
C VAL A 95 13.62 -3.20 12.53
N ALA A 96 13.79 -4.38 13.13
CA ALA A 96 12.88 -5.53 13.03
C ALA A 96 11.43 -5.16 13.39
N GLY A 97 10.48 -5.71 12.62
CA GLY A 97 9.08 -5.29 12.61
C GLY A 97 8.30 -5.53 13.90
N GLY A 98 7.31 -4.68 14.15
CA GLY A 98 6.36 -4.76 15.25
C GLY A 98 5.09 -5.56 14.92
N ASP A 99 4.11 -5.47 15.81
CA ASP A 99 2.85 -6.19 15.70
C ASP A 99 1.86 -5.45 14.77
N GLY A 100 1.52 -6.08 13.63
CA GLY A 100 0.57 -5.52 12.68
C GLY A 100 -0.87 -5.45 13.19
N ALA A 101 -1.28 -6.34 14.11
CA ALA A 101 -2.59 -6.24 14.74
C ALA A 101 -2.65 -5.02 15.68
N ALA A 102 -1.59 -4.79 16.46
CA ALA A 102 -1.48 -3.58 17.29
C ALA A 102 -1.48 -2.30 16.44
N ALA A 103 -0.83 -2.30 15.27
CA ALA A 103 -0.91 -1.18 14.34
C ALA A 103 -2.36 -0.96 13.86
N CYS A 104 -3.10 -2.02 13.54
CA CYS A 104 -4.52 -1.91 13.16
C CYS A 104 -5.38 -1.36 14.30
N ASP A 105 -5.16 -1.81 15.53
CA ASP A 105 -5.90 -1.33 16.71
C ASP A 105 -5.60 0.16 17.00
N ALA A 106 -4.39 0.61 16.70
CA ALA A 106 -3.98 2.01 16.83
C ALA A 106 -4.40 2.90 15.63
N ALA A 107 -5.10 2.34 14.63
CA ALA A 107 -5.42 3.07 13.42
C ALA A 107 -6.45 4.20 13.66
N ALA A 108 -6.15 5.38 13.14
CA ALA A 108 -7.00 6.56 13.21
C ALA A 108 -7.30 7.10 11.81
N GLU A 109 -8.36 7.90 11.68
CA GLU A 109 -8.63 8.62 10.44
C GLU A 109 -7.50 9.61 10.16
N GLU A 110 -6.87 9.46 8.99
CA GLU A 110 -5.78 10.31 8.55
C GLU A 110 -5.92 10.56 7.05
N ALA A 111 -5.87 11.84 6.67
CA ALA A 111 -5.75 12.22 5.28
C ALA A 111 -4.28 12.10 4.87
N VAL A 112 -3.99 11.07 4.08
CA VAL A 112 -2.63 10.78 3.61
C VAL A 112 -2.61 10.81 2.10
N ASP A 113 -1.80 11.70 1.54
CA ASP A 113 -1.54 11.75 0.09
C ASP A 113 -0.52 10.67 -0.30
N ALA A 114 0.57 10.59 0.46
CA ALA A 114 1.66 9.65 0.23
C ALA A 114 2.42 9.31 1.53
N LEU A 115 3.00 8.12 1.56
CA LEU A 115 3.92 7.63 2.60
C LEU A 115 5.18 7.11 1.93
N ALA A 116 6.31 7.26 2.61
CA ALA A 116 7.59 6.70 2.19
C ALA A 116 8.32 6.13 3.41
N VAL A 117 8.93 4.96 3.23
CA VAL A 117 9.87 4.35 4.16
C VAL A 117 11.15 4.08 3.37
N VAL A 118 12.26 4.70 3.76
CA VAL A 118 13.52 4.66 3.01
C VAL A 118 14.61 4.01 3.87
N GLY A 119 15.11 2.87 3.41
CA GLY A 119 16.28 2.19 3.95
C GLY A 119 17.23 1.78 2.83
N GLU A 120 17.80 0.58 2.91
CA GLU A 120 18.56 -0.04 1.80
C GLU A 120 17.66 -0.38 0.60
N THR A 121 16.37 -0.53 0.84
CA THR A 121 15.30 -0.48 -0.16
C THR A 121 14.25 0.55 0.26
N ALA A 122 13.45 1.04 -0.68
CA ALA A 122 12.42 2.03 -0.39
C ALA A 122 11.01 1.50 -0.69
N VAL A 123 10.07 1.82 0.18
CA VAL A 123 8.66 1.48 0.01
C VAL A 123 7.84 2.76 0.04
N GLY A 124 7.02 2.95 -0.99
CA GLY A 124 6.13 4.08 -1.14
C GLY A 124 4.68 3.64 -1.23
N LEU A 125 3.77 4.51 -0.80
CA LEU A 125 2.34 4.34 -1.03
C LEU A 125 1.74 5.71 -1.33
N VAL A 126 0.94 5.79 -2.39
CA VAL A 126 0.13 6.98 -2.71
C VAL A 126 -1.35 6.64 -2.64
N VAL A 127 -2.16 7.58 -2.17
CA VAL A 127 -3.61 7.42 -2.08
C VAL A 127 -4.29 8.48 -2.93
N VAL A 128 -5.15 8.03 -3.82
CA VAL A 128 -5.82 8.87 -4.80
C VAL A 128 -7.31 8.87 -4.52
N GLY A 129 -7.88 10.06 -4.36
CA GLY A 129 -9.32 10.29 -4.36
C GLY A 129 -9.91 10.27 -5.77
N ALA A 130 -9.88 9.13 -6.45
CA ALA A 130 -10.45 8.96 -7.80
C ALA A 130 -10.97 7.52 -7.99
N ASP A 131 -11.97 7.36 -8.85
CA ASP A 131 -12.37 6.04 -9.34
C ASP A 131 -11.43 5.60 -10.47
N LEU A 132 -10.58 4.61 -10.18
CA LEU A 132 -9.56 4.08 -11.08
C LEU A 132 -9.66 2.57 -11.18
N THR A 133 -9.37 2.05 -12.38
CA THR A 133 -9.15 0.60 -12.59
C THR A 133 -7.78 0.18 -12.06
N GLN A 134 -7.56 -1.12 -11.83
CA GLN A 134 -6.25 -1.64 -11.41
C GLN A 134 -5.12 -1.26 -12.37
N ALA A 135 -5.37 -1.28 -13.68
CA ALA A 135 -4.40 -0.88 -14.69
C ALA A 135 -4.05 0.61 -14.57
N GLN A 136 -5.03 1.46 -14.23
CA GLN A 136 -4.80 2.88 -13.96
C GLN A 136 -4.04 3.07 -12.64
N CYS A 137 -4.39 2.36 -11.56
CA CYS A 137 -3.62 2.39 -10.32
C CYS A 137 -2.17 1.96 -10.53
N ARG A 138 -1.92 0.90 -11.32
CA ARG A 138 -0.55 0.49 -11.70
C ARG A 138 0.20 1.61 -12.42
N ARG A 139 -0.46 2.32 -13.34
CA ARG A 139 0.15 3.48 -14.03
C ARG A 139 0.43 4.63 -13.06
N VAL A 140 -0.44 4.87 -12.08
CA VAL A 140 -0.18 5.84 -11.00
C VAL A 140 1.01 5.42 -10.15
N ALA A 141 1.12 4.14 -9.77
CA ALA A 141 2.27 3.62 -9.02
C ALA A 141 3.59 3.78 -9.79
N VAL A 142 3.58 3.51 -11.10
CA VAL A 142 4.73 3.77 -12.00
C VAL A 142 5.10 5.25 -11.98
N ALA A 143 4.15 6.16 -12.16
CA ALA A 143 4.43 7.59 -12.14
C ALA A 143 4.92 8.06 -10.76
N ALA A 144 4.31 7.56 -9.68
CA ALA A 144 4.71 7.84 -8.31
C ALA A 144 6.16 7.41 -8.04
N GLY A 145 6.60 6.28 -8.59
CA GLY A 145 8.00 5.82 -8.53
C GLY A 145 9.02 6.84 -9.04
N ASP A 146 8.64 7.73 -9.97
CA ASP A 146 9.53 8.81 -10.40
C ASP A 146 9.74 9.86 -9.30
N GLY A 147 8.79 9.99 -8.36
CA GLY A 147 8.94 10.82 -7.16
C GLY A 147 10.10 10.36 -6.27
N PHE A 148 10.33 9.05 -6.14
CA PHE A 148 11.52 8.52 -5.46
C PHE A 148 12.81 8.92 -6.18
N VAL A 149 12.84 8.77 -7.51
CA VAL A 149 14.01 9.13 -8.33
C VAL A 149 14.32 10.62 -8.19
N ARG A 150 13.30 11.50 -8.24
CA ARG A 150 13.45 12.95 -8.05
C ARG A 150 13.94 13.31 -6.65
N ALA A 151 13.56 12.53 -5.64
CA ALA A 151 14.05 12.66 -4.27
C ALA A 151 15.49 12.13 -4.07
N GLY A 152 16.09 11.50 -5.09
CA GLY A 152 17.44 10.91 -5.02
C GLY A 152 17.48 9.47 -4.49
N VAL A 153 16.32 8.82 -4.38
CA VAL A 153 16.19 7.43 -3.93
C VAL A 153 16.35 6.50 -5.14
N LEU A 154 17.52 5.87 -5.26
CA LEU A 154 17.90 5.01 -6.41
C LEU A 154 18.02 3.52 -6.06
N VAL A 155 17.61 3.15 -4.84
CA VAL A 155 17.57 1.76 -4.37
C VAL A 155 16.43 0.99 -5.02
N PRO A 156 16.36 -0.35 -4.86
CA PRO A 156 15.15 -1.08 -5.21
C PRO A 156 13.93 -0.43 -4.52
N THR A 157 12.89 -0.14 -5.29
CA THR A 157 11.70 0.56 -4.81
C THR A 157 10.45 -0.28 -5.04
N THR A 158 9.55 -0.31 -4.07
CA THR A 158 8.17 -0.80 -4.28
C THR A 158 7.20 0.33 -3.98
N VAL A 159 6.34 0.68 -4.94
CA VAL A 159 5.36 1.76 -4.79
C VAL A 159 3.96 1.20 -4.99
N PHE A 160 3.10 1.39 -4.00
CA PHE A 160 1.68 1.09 -4.08
C PHE A 160 0.88 2.35 -4.46
N ALA A 161 -0.20 2.17 -5.20
CA ALA A 161 -1.21 3.19 -5.41
C ALA A 161 -2.58 2.64 -5.00
N LEU A 162 -3.29 3.39 -4.16
CA LEU A 162 -4.65 3.07 -3.70
C LEU A 162 -5.64 4.10 -4.24
N ALA A 163 -6.73 3.64 -4.86
CA ALA A 163 -7.82 4.48 -5.32
C ALA A 163 -9.04 4.33 -4.40
N VAL A 164 -9.44 5.46 -3.80
CA VAL A 164 -10.54 5.57 -2.83
C VAL A 164 -11.34 6.84 -3.13
N GLY A 165 -12.30 6.78 -4.05
CA GLY A 165 -13.18 7.92 -4.28
C GLY A 165 -13.96 7.88 -5.58
N GLU A 166 -14.60 9.01 -5.86
CA GLU A 166 -15.44 9.24 -7.02
C GLU A 166 -14.61 9.74 -8.22
N PRO A 167 -15.07 9.52 -9.46
CA PRO A 167 -14.38 10.04 -10.65
C PRO A 167 -14.32 11.57 -10.63
N GLY A 168 -13.20 12.16 -11.02
CA GLY A 168 -13.06 13.62 -11.01
C GLY A 168 -11.74 14.18 -11.49
N ARG A 169 -10.67 13.37 -11.52
CA ARG A 169 -9.36 13.79 -12.02
C ARG A 169 -8.93 12.99 -13.24
N ALA A 170 -8.46 13.68 -14.27
CA ALA A 170 -7.87 13.03 -15.43
C ALA A 170 -6.63 12.21 -15.02
N LEU A 171 -6.48 11.02 -15.59
CA LEU A 171 -5.42 10.08 -15.21
C LEU A 171 -4.01 10.68 -15.29
N ASN A 172 -3.72 11.49 -16.32
CA ASN A 172 -2.41 12.13 -16.47
C ASN A 172 -2.12 13.09 -15.31
N ASP A 173 -3.10 13.91 -14.91
CA ASP A 173 -2.94 14.84 -13.79
C ASP A 173 -2.75 14.07 -12.47
N THR A 174 -3.47 12.96 -12.30
CA THR A 174 -3.30 12.05 -11.17
C THR A 174 -1.88 11.51 -11.11
N CYS A 175 -1.33 11.03 -12.23
CA CYS A 175 0.03 10.53 -12.32
C CYS A 175 1.06 11.60 -11.97
N THR A 176 0.93 12.83 -12.50
CA THR A 176 1.84 13.93 -12.19
C THR A 176 1.84 14.25 -10.70
N TRP A 177 0.65 14.37 -10.11
CA TRP A 177 0.53 14.65 -8.68
C TRP A 177 1.05 13.52 -7.80
N ALA A 178 0.86 12.27 -8.19
CA ALA A 178 1.34 11.13 -7.41
C ALA A 178 2.88 11.12 -7.34
N ALA A 179 3.55 11.50 -8.43
CA ALA A 179 5.00 11.71 -8.43
C ALA A 179 5.42 12.82 -7.46
N ASP A 180 4.74 13.97 -7.52
CA ASP A 180 5.06 15.11 -6.65
C ASP A 180 4.76 14.81 -5.17
N ALA A 181 3.68 14.07 -4.88
CA ALA A 181 3.30 13.65 -3.54
C ALA A 181 4.32 12.67 -2.95
N LEU A 182 4.74 11.66 -3.72
CA LEU A 182 5.74 10.70 -3.23
C LEU A 182 7.12 11.34 -3.11
N GLU A 183 7.50 12.27 -3.98
CA GLU A 183 8.73 13.05 -3.83
C GLU A 183 8.76 13.81 -2.49
N ARG A 184 7.67 14.52 -2.16
CA ARG A 184 7.57 15.25 -0.89
C ARG A 184 7.67 14.30 0.31
N ALA A 185 6.96 13.16 0.26
CA ALA A 185 7.02 12.16 1.32
C ALA A 185 8.44 11.58 1.49
N ALA A 186 9.10 11.25 0.38
CA ALA A 186 10.45 10.69 0.40
C ALA A 186 11.51 11.67 0.91
N ARG A 187 11.37 12.98 0.65
CA ARG A 187 12.27 14.01 1.18
C ARG A 187 12.12 14.25 2.68
N GLY A 188 10.97 13.88 3.25
CA GLY A 188 10.70 13.99 4.68
C GLY A 188 10.89 12.68 5.47
N ALA A 189 11.25 11.60 4.79
CA ALA A 189 11.44 10.26 5.36
C ALA A 189 12.84 10.06 5.95
#